data_AF-A0A523YAN1-F1
#
_entry.id   AF-A0A523YAN1-F1
#
_cell.length_a   1.000
_cell.length_b   1.000
_cell.length_c   1.000
_cell.angle_alpha   90.00
_cell.angle_beta   90.00
_cell.angle_gamma   90.00
#
_symmetry.space_group_name_H-M   'P 1'
#
loop_
_entity.id
_entity.type
_entity.pdbx_description
1 polymer ?
#
loop_
_entity_poly.entity_id
_entity_poly.type
_entity_poly.pdbx_seq_one_letter_code
_entity_poly.pdbx_strand_id
1 'polypeptide(L)' 'KIKDYELLGVPHAVIIGKKLQDGLVEFVTREGLVKEEVSADTILDVVTQKVS' A
#
# COMPACT_ATOMS: atom_id res chain seq x y z
N LYS A 1 -9.13 -11.72 0.61
CA LYS A 1 -7.66 -11.58 0.71
C LYS A 1 -7.23 -10.35 1.51
N ILE A 2 -7.84 -9.16 1.34
CA ILE A 2 -7.52 -7.96 2.17
C ILE A 2 -7.61 -8.24 3.69
N LYS A 3 -8.59 -9.03 4.16
CA LYS A 3 -8.67 -9.39 5.59
C LYS A 3 -7.47 -10.17 6.14
N ASP A 4 -6.69 -10.84 5.29
CA ASP A 4 -5.62 -11.73 5.75
C ASP A 4 -4.40 -10.92 6.21
N TYR A 5 -4.11 -9.75 5.61
CA TYR A 5 -2.95 -8.94 6.03
C TYR A 5 -3.15 -8.27 7.39
N GLU A 6 -4.40 -7.92 7.74
CA GLU A 6 -4.74 -7.34 9.04
C GLU A 6 -4.53 -8.37 10.16
N LEU A 7 -4.89 -9.63 9.90
CA LEU A 7 -4.65 -10.77 10.79
C LEU A 7 -3.16 -11.11 10.94
N LEU A 8 -2.39 -11.00 9.86
CA LEU A 8 -0.93 -11.21 9.89
C LEU A 8 -0.17 -10.12 10.63
N GLY A 9 -0.83 -9.00 10.98
CA GLY A 9 -0.23 -7.92 11.75
C GLY A 9 0.81 -7.10 10.98
N VAL A 10 0.81 -7.16 9.65
CA VAL A 10 1.75 -6.39 8.82
C VAL A 10 1.40 -4.90 8.93
N PRO A 11 2.36 -4.01 9.25
CA PRO A 11 2.09 -2.59 9.49
C PRO A 11 1.73 -1.81 8.22
N HIS A 12 2.24 -2.27 7.07
CA HIS A 12 2.11 -1.61 5.77
C HIS A 12 1.75 -2.63 4.69
N ALA A 13 0.90 -2.24 3.74
CA ALA A 13 0.55 -3.06 2.59
C ALA A 13 0.52 -2.23 1.31
N VAL A 14 0.87 -2.85 0.18
CA VAL A 14 0.64 -2.29 -1.15
C VAL A 14 -0.44 -3.12 -1.83
N ILE A 15 -1.52 -2.47 -2.25
CA ILE A 15 -2.64 -3.11 -2.95
C ILE A 15 -2.54 -2.76 -4.43
N ILE A 16 -2.44 -3.80 -5.25
CA ILE A 16 -2.49 -3.70 -6.70
C ILE A 16 -3.92 -4.00 -7.13
N GLY A 17 -4.61 -2.95 -7.58
CA GLY A 17 -6.02 -3.01 -8.00
C GLY A 17 -6.20 -2.74 -9.49
N LYS A 18 -7.43 -2.38 -9.87
CA LYS A 18 -7.79 -2.06 -11.26
C LYS A 18 -7.07 -0.82 -11.80
N LYS A 19 -6.72 0.13 -10.92
CA LYS A 19 -6.01 1.36 -11.28
C LYS A 19 -4.55 1.17 -11.68
N LEU A 20 -4.04 -0.06 -11.62
CA LEU A 20 -2.71 -0.37 -12.17
C LEU A 20 -2.63 -0.03 -13.67
N GLN A 21 -3.74 -0.17 -14.41
CA GLN A 21 -3.81 0.23 -15.83
C GLN A 21 -3.53 1.73 -16.04
N ASP A 22 -3.77 2.55 -15.01
CA ASP A 22 -3.52 3.98 -14.97
C ASP A 22 -2.15 4.30 -14.32
N GLY A 23 -1.36 3.28 -14.01
CA GLY A 23 -0.05 3.40 -13.35
C GLY A 23 -0.13 3.65 -11.85
N LEU A 24 -1.25 3.34 -11.19
CA LEU A 24 -1.51 3.65 -9.78
C LEU A 24 -1.69 2.41 -8.91
N VAL A 25 -1.19 2.48 -7.68
CA VAL A 25 -1.33 1.47 -6.62
C VAL A 25 -1.78 2.14 -5.32
N GLU A 26 -2.32 1.36 -4.38
CA GLU A 26 -2.72 1.89 -3.06
C GLU A 26 -1.70 1.46 -2.00
N PHE A 27 -1.09 2.42 -1.31
CA PHE A 27 -0.33 2.17 -0.09
C PHE A 27 -1.28 2.27 1.12
N VAL A 28 -1.28 1.24 1.97
CA VAL A 28 -2.17 1.13 3.12
C VAL A 28 -1.37 1.00 4.40
N THR A 29 -1.67 1.83 5.39
CA THR A 29 -1.11 1.75 6.74
C THR A 29 -2.13 1.19 7.71
N ARG A 30 -1.69 0.32 8.62
CA ARG A 30 -2.56 -0.21 9.68
C ARG A 30 -2.98 0.88 10.66
N GLU A 31 -2.08 1.82 10.95
CA GLU A 31 -2.41 3.01 11.73
C GLU A 31 -3.39 3.89 10.94
N GLY A 32 -4.60 4.05 11.48
CA GLY A 32 -5.64 4.90 10.89
C GLY A 32 -6.33 4.34 9.64
N LEU A 33 -5.94 3.17 9.13
CA LEU A 33 -6.46 2.60 7.88
C LEU A 33 -6.32 3.57 6.69
N VAL A 34 -5.27 4.39 6.70
CA VAL A 34 -5.03 5.40 5.68
C VAL A 34 -4.63 4.71 4.39
N LYS A 35 -5.31 5.08 3.30
CA LYS A 35 -5.01 4.62 1.95
C LYS A 35 -4.55 5.80 1.13
N GLU A 36 -3.36 5.70 0.58
CA GLU A 36 -2.78 6.70 -0.30
C GLU A 36 -2.61 6.09 -1.69
N GLU A 37 -3.06 6.83 -2.71
CA GLU A 37 -2.92 6.41 -4.10
C GLU A 37 -1.59 6.96 -4.63
N VAL A 38 -0.71 6.05 -5.02
CA VAL A 38 0.69 6.34 -5.35
C VAL A 38 0.98 5.79 -6.74
N SER A 39 1.86 6.45 -7.48
CA SER A 39 2.37 5.89 -8.74
C SER A 39 3.11 4.57 -8.49
N ALA A 40 2.79 3.56 -9.29
CA ALA A 40 3.43 2.26 -9.27
C ALA A 40 4.96 2.35 -9.45
N ASP A 41 5.43 3.36 -10.19
CA ASP A 41 6.85 3.56 -10.47
C ASP A 41 7.63 4.08 -9.24
N THR A 42 6.95 4.74 -8.31
CA THR A 42 7.56 5.39 -7.13
C THR A 42 7.22 4.71 -5.80
N ILE A 43 6.46 3.62 -5.84
CA ILE A 43 5.96 2.96 -4.63
C ILE A 43 7.09 2.44 -3.72
N LEU A 44 8.22 2.02 -4.31
CA LEU A 44 9.36 1.53 -3.54
C LEU A 44 9.97 2.63 -2.65
N ASP A 45 10.06 3.86 -3.17
CA ASP A 45 10.57 4.99 -2.42
C ASP A 45 9.64 5.35 -1.27
N VAL A 46 8.33 5.36 -1.52
CA VAL A 46 7.31 5.61 -0.49
C VAL A 46 7.37 4.57 0.61
N VAL A 47 7.43 3.28 0.27
CA VAL A 47 7.55 2.21 1.27
C VAL A 47 8.84 2.38 2.08
N THR A 48 9.97 2.67 1.43
CA THR A 48 11.26 2.86 2.11
C THR A 48 11.20 4.03 3.11
N GLN A 49 10.61 5.16 2.72
CA GLN A 49 10.46 6.33 3.59
C GLN A 49 9.52 6.09 4.78
N LYS A 50 8.49 5.26 4.62
CA LYS A 50 7.49 5.00 5.68
C LYS A 50 7.92 3.88 6.64
N VAL A 51 8.84 3.01 6.22
CA VAL A 51 9.36 1.89 7.01
C VAL A 51 10.66 2.24 7.74
N SER A 52 11.40 3.25 7.28
CA SER A 52 12.64 3.75 7.93
C SER A 52 12.33 4.56 9.18
#